data_AF-A0A3C1T1Z6-F1
#
_entry.id   AF-A0A3C1T1Z6-F1
#
_cell.length_a   1.000
_cell.length_b   1.000
_cell.length_c   1.000
_cell.angle_alpha   90.00
_cell.angle_beta   90.00
_cell.angle_gamma   90.00
#
_symmetry.space_group_name_H-M   'P 1'
#
loop_
_entity.id
_entity.type
_entity.pdbx_description
1 polymer ?
#
loop_
_entity_poly.entity_id
_entity_poly.type
_entity_poly.pdbx_seq_one_letter_code
_entity_poly.pdbx_strand_id
1 'polypeptide(L)'
;MNKQIEKLYQLAAKPSRLIIGLMSGTSVDGLDIALCRVEGSGAGTRLSLLQFETIPFSTSLQAEVRSVFSKKNVDLEKLTLLHKWIALQHAGLVNEVLKKWQVDPR
;
A
#
# COMPACT_ATOMS: atom_id res chain seq x y z
N MET A 1 -20.35 26.08 -9.04
CA MET A 1 -20.02 24.65 -9.21
C MET A 1 -19.96 24.00 -7.82
N ASN A 2 -20.34 22.73 -7.68
CA ASN A 2 -20.24 22.03 -6.38
C ASN A 2 -18.76 21.90 -5.97
N LYS A 3 -18.41 22.30 -4.74
CA LYS A 3 -17.02 22.29 -4.23
C LYS A 3 -16.33 20.91 -4.35
N GLN A 4 -17.09 19.82 -4.23
CA GLN A 4 -16.55 18.46 -4.40
C GLN A 4 -16.18 18.17 -5.85
N ILE A 5 -17.02 18.62 -6.79
CA ILE A 5 -16.76 18.47 -8.23
C ILE A 5 -15.53 19.29 -8.64
N GLU A 6 -15.42 20.51 -8.12
CA GLU A 6 -14.24 21.36 -8.36
C GLU A 6 -12.95 20.69 -7.84
N LYS A 7 -12.97 20.13 -6.63
CA LYS A 7 -11.82 19.41 -6.07
C LYS A 7 -11.42 18.21 -6.94
N LEU A 8 -12.38 17.40 -7.39
CA LEU A 8 -12.12 16.26 -8.27
C LEU A 8 -11.57 16.71 -9.63
N TYR A 9 -12.10 17.79 -10.19
CA TYR A 9 -11.61 18.37 -11.45
C TYR A 9 -10.15 18.82 -11.33
N GLN A 10 -9.81 19.56 -10.27
CA GLN A 10 -8.41 19.97 -10.00
C GLN A 10 -7.50 18.75 -9.77
N LEU A 11 -7.98 17.74 -9.04
CA LEU A 11 -7.25 16.50 -8.84
C LEU A 11 -7.07 15.70 -10.12
N ALA A 12 -7.97 15.76 -11.09
CA ALA A 12 -7.83 15.12 -12.39
C ALA A 12 -6.85 15.88 -13.29
N ALA A 13 -6.84 17.21 -13.23
CA ALA A 13 -6.02 18.08 -14.08
C ALA A 13 -4.54 18.15 -13.69
N LYS A 14 -4.14 17.73 -12.49
CA LYS A 14 -2.74 17.72 -12.06
C LYS A 14 -1.87 16.94 -13.09
N PRO A 15 -0.67 17.42 -13.46
CA PRO A 15 0.16 16.79 -14.49
C PRO A 15 0.88 15.51 -14.00
N SER A 16 1.07 15.37 -12.68
CA SER A 16 1.72 14.22 -12.06
C SER A 16 1.03 13.80 -10.76
N ARG A 17 1.12 12.53 -10.38
CA ARG A 17 0.69 12.00 -9.07
C ARG A 17 1.86 11.35 -8.36
N LEU A 18 1.87 11.48 -7.05
CA LEU A 18 2.66 10.61 -6.18
C LEU A 18 1.75 9.47 -5.74
N ILE A 19 2.23 8.24 -5.89
CA ILE A 19 1.50 7.01 -5.56
C ILE A 19 2.41 6.12 -4.73
N ILE A 20 1.88 5.60 -3.62
CA ILE A 20 2.53 4.55 -2.84
C ILE A 20 2.03 3.20 -3.37
N GLY A 21 2.94 2.39 -3.90
CA GLY A 21 2.71 0.99 -4.25
C GLY A 21 3.10 0.09 -3.09
N LEU A 22 2.28 -0.93 -2.84
CA LEU A 22 2.50 -1.94 -1.80
C LEU A 22 2.44 -3.34 -2.42
N MET A 23 3.38 -4.20 -2.07
CA MET A 23 3.37 -5.61 -2.45
C MET A 23 3.91 -6.48 -1.31
N SER A 24 3.20 -7.57 -1.01
CA SER A 24 3.69 -8.65 -0.15
C SER A 24 3.63 -9.94 -0.95
N GLY A 25 4.79 -10.58 -1.14
CA GLY A 25 4.87 -11.87 -1.81
C GLY A 25 4.19 -13.01 -1.03
N THR A 26 4.04 -14.17 -1.68
CA THR A 26 3.52 -15.40 -1.05
C THR A 26 4.48 -16.02 -0.03
N SER A 27 5.73 -15.55 0.01
CA SER A 27 6.73 -15.84 1.04
C SER A 27 6.32 -15.34 2.42
N VAL A 28 5.51 -14.27 2.49
CA VAL A 28 5.07 -13.61 3.73
C VAL A 28 6.25 -13.23 4.61
N ASP A 29 7.30 -12.69 4.00
CA ASP A 29 8.56 -12.28 4.64
C ASP A 29 8.62 -10.77 4.88
N GLY A 30 7.94 -9.97 4.07
CA GLY A 30 7.88 -8.53 4.25
C GLY A 30 6.90 -7.81 3.34
N LEU A 31 6.92 -6.48 3.46
CA LEU A 31 6.15 -5.55 2.65
C LEU A 31 7.12 -4.67 1.85
N ASP A 32 7.03 -4.78 0.53
CA ASP A 32 7.66 -3.84 -0.38
C ASP A 32 6.81 -2.56 -0.45
N ILE A 33 7.46 -1.42 -0.24
CA ILE A 33 6.84 -0.09 -0.30
C ILE A 33 7.61 0.73 -1.32
N ALA A 34 6.90 1.24 -2.34
CA ALA A 34 7.46 2.04 -3.41
C ALA A 34 6.75 3.39 -3.50
N LEU A 35 7.48 4.50 -3.40
CA LEU A 35 6.95 5.81 -3.76
C LEU A 35 7.27 6.10 -5.22
N CYS A 36 6.23 6.23 -6.03
CA CYS A 36 6.35 6.46 -7.46
C CYS A 36 5.75 7.81 -7.85
N ARG A 37 6.42 8.52 -8.75
CA ARG A 37 5.82 9.60 -9.54
C ARG A 37 5.25 8.99 -10.81
N VAL A 38 3.97 9.28 -11.08
CA VAL A 38 3.27 8.84 -12.29
C VAL A 38 2.79 10.06 -13.07
N GLU A 39 3.10 10.08 -14.35
CA GLU A 39 2.82 11.19 -15.29
C GLU A 39 2.21 10.66 -16.58
N GLY A 40 1.43 11.50 -17.27
CA GLY A 40 0.74 11.09 -18.50
C GLY A 40 -0.38 10.08 -18.25
N SER A 41 -0.83 9.42 -19.32
CA SER A 41 -1.94 8.47 -19.30
C SER A 41 -1.88 7.50 -20.47
N GLY A 42 -2.50 6.33 -20.33
CA GLY A 42 -2.55 5.31 -21.38
C GLY A 42 -1.13 4.87 -21.80
N ALA A 43 -0.88 4.78 -23.10
CA ALA A 43 0.44 4.45 -23.64
C ALA A 43 1.52 5.53 -23.36
N GLY A 44 1.11 6.75 -23.02
CA GLY A 44 2.01 7.85 -22.64
C GLY A 44 2.38 7.88 -21.16
N THR A 45 1.96 6.88 -20.37
CA THR A 45 2.24 6.84 -18.92
C THR A 45 3.73 6.70 -18.67
N ARG A 46 4.28 7.57 -17.82
CA ARG A 46 5.66 7.50 -17.34
C ARG A 46 5.66 7.28 -15.83
N LEU A 47 6.50 6.35 -15.38
CA LEU A 47 6.66 6.02 -13.97
C LEU A 47 8.11 6.26 -13.57
N SER A 48 8.32 6.96 -12.46
CA SER A 48 9.62 7.15 -11.83
C SER A 48 9.57 6.69 -10.38
N LEU A 49 10.41 5.72 -10.03
CA LEU A 49 10.60 5.28 -8.66
C LEU A 49 11.39 6.35 -7.90
N LEU A 50 10.78 6.97 -6.89
CA LEU A 50 11.40 8.00 -6.07
C LEU A 50 12.06 7.42 -4.82
N GLN A 51 11.39 6.48 -4.17
CA GLN A 51 11.88 5.77 -2.98
C GLN A 51 11.38 4.33 -2.98
N PHE A 52 12.16 3.44 -2.39
CA PHE A 52 11.80 2.03 -2.24
C PHE A 52 12.38 1.48 -0.94
N GLU A 53 11.60 0.66 -0.24
CA GLU A 53 12.03 -0.05 0.94
C GLU A 53 11.23 -1.35 1.11
N THR A 54 11.93 -2.43 1.48
CA THR A 54 11.30 -3.68 1.89
C THR A 54 11.38 -3.77 3.41
N ILE A 55 10.23 -3.81 4.09
CA ILE A 55 10.18 -3.97 5.54
C ILE A 55 9.88 -5.43 5.89
N PRO A 56 10.75 -6.10 6.67
CA PRO A 56 10.46 -7.45 7.13
C PRO A 56 9.26 -7.47 8.08
N PHE A 57 8.38 -8.45 7.92
CA PHE A 57 7.26 -8.64 8.85
C PHE A 57 7.74 -9.15 10.21
N SER A 58 7.07 -8.72 11.27
CA SER A 58 7.28 -9.27 12.60
C SER A 58 6.92 -10.77 12.62
N THR A 59 7.57 -11.52 13.51
CA THR A 59 7.32 -12.96 13.67
C THR A 59 5.86 -13.26 14.00
N SER A 60 5.20 -12.39 14.77
CA SER A 60 3.77 -12.51 15.10
C SER A 60 2.87 -12.32 13.87
N LEU A 61 3.14 -11.32 13.03
CA LEU A 61 2.41 -11.10 11.78
C LEU A 61 2.57 -12.27 10.82
N GLN A 62 3.80 -12.76 10.65
CA GLN A 62 4.05 -13.94 9.81
C GLN A 62 3.27 -15.16 10.32
N ALA A 63 3.27 -15.40 11.64
CA ALA A 63 2.55 -16.53 12.24
C ALA A 63 1.04 -16.46 12.00
N GLU A 64 0.44 -15.28 12.17
CA GLU A 64 -1.00 -15.09 11.96
C GLU A 64 -1.39 -15.28 10.48
N VAL A 65 -0.62 -14.71 9.54
CA VAL A 65 -0.91 -14.88 8.11
C VAL A 65 -0.74 -16.35 7.69
N ARG A 66 0.34 -17.02 8.12
CA ARG A 66 0.55 -18.47 7.86
C ARG A 66 -0.54 -19.35 8.48
N SER A 67 -1.27 -18.85 9.47
CA SER A 67 -2.38 -19.59 10.08
C SER A 67 -3.58 -19.77 9.12
N VAL A 68 -3.72 -18.92 8.10
CA VAL A 68 -4.79 -18.98 7.08
C VAL A 68 -4.29 -19.11 5.65
N PHE A 69 -3.04 -18.75 5.37
CA PHE A 69 -2.47 -18.79 4.03
C PHE A 69 -2.17 -20.23 3.55
N SER A 70 -2.51 -20.53 2.29
CA SER A 70 -2.24 -21.82 1.63
C SER A 70 -2.77 -23.06 2.37
N LYS A 71 -3.93 -22.95 3.01
CA LYS A 71 -4.61 -24.07 3.68
C LYS A 71 -5.89 -24.47 2.95
N LYS A 72 -6.17 -25.77 2.90
CA LYS A 72 -7.40 -26.31 2.29
C LYS A 72 -8.65 -25.86 3.03
N ASN A 73 -8.59 -25.82 4.36
CA ASN A 73 -9.68 -25.39 5.22
C ASN A 73 -9.16 -24.30 6.16
N VAL A 74 -9.95 -23.24 6.34
CA VAL A 74 -9.69 -22.15 7.27
C VAL A 74 -10.99 -21.77 7.96
N ASP A 75 -10.87 -21.27 9.19
CA ASP A 75 -11.99 -20.65 9.88
C ASP A 75 -12.33 -19.31 9.20
N LEU A 76 -13.58 -19.13 8.79
CA LEU A 76 -14.02 -17.98 8.00
C LEU A 76 -13.99 -16.69 8.84
N GLU A 77 -14.41 -16.77 10.10
CA GLU A 77 -14.38 -15.63 11.02
C GLU A 77 -12.94 -15.12 11.18
N LYS A 78 -12.00 -16.04 11.45
CA LYS A 78 -10.58 -15.71 11.53
C LYS A 78 -10.05 -15.07 10.26
N LEU A 79 -10.39 -15.61 9.08
CA LEU A 79 -9.95 -15.05 7.80
C LEU A 79 -10.43 -13.60 7.62
N THR A 80 -11.70 -13.33 7.92
CA THR A 80 -12.28 -11.98 7.81
C THR A 80 -11.65 -11.01 8.81
N LEU A 81 -11.43 -11.44 10.05
CA LEU A 81 -10.75 -10.61 11.07
C LEU A 81 -9.30 -10.31 10.66
N LEU A 82 -8.58 -11.30 10.16
CA LEU A 82 -7.20 -11.13 9.69
C LEU A 82 -7.09 -10.18 8.50
N HIS A 83 -8.05 -10.17 7.58
CA HIS A 83 -8.04 -9.25 6.43
C HIS A 83 -7.93 -7.78 6.89
N LYS A 84 -8.78 -7.36 7.83
CA LYS A 84 -8.74 -6.01 8.41
C LYS A 84 -7.44 -5.80 9.21
N TRP A 85 -7.06 -6.78 10.02
CA TRP A 85 -5.90 -6.66 10.89
C TRP A 85 -4.59 -6.48 10.10
N ILE A 86 -4.38 -7.25 9.02
CA ILE A 86 -3.24 -7.12 8.11
C ILE A 86 -3.20 -5.72 7.47
N ALA A 87 -4.36 -5.21 7.03
CA ALA A 87 -4.44 -3.87 6.46
C ALA A 87 -3.97 -2.78 7.45
N LEU A 88 -4.29 -2.92 8.74
CA LEU A 88 -3.82 -2.01 9.78
C LEU A 88 -2.31 -2.12 10.01
N GLN A 89 -1.74 -3.34 9.96
CA GLN A 89 -0.29 -3.52 10.05
C GLN A 89 0.41 -2.81 8.87
N HIS A 90 -0.05 -3.04 7.64
CA HIS A 90 0.51 -2.39 6.46
C HIS A 90 0.40 -0.86 6.53
N ALA A 91 -0.74 -0.32 6.98
CA ALA A 91 -0.92 1.12 7.16
C ALA A 91 0.08 1.71 8.18
N GLY A 92 0.35 0.99 9.27
CA GLY A 92 1.40 1.36 10.22
C GLY A 92 2.78 1.47 9.56
N LEU A 93 3.19 0.42 8.84
CA LEU A 93 4.47 0.36 8.11
C LEU A 93 4.61 1.49 7.08
N VAL A 94 3.53 1.78 6.33
CA VAL A 94 3.51 2.90 5.37
C VAL A 94 3.75 4.23 6.07
N ASN A 95 3.08 4.49 7.19
CA ASN A 95 3.26 5.75 7.93
C ASN A 95 4.69 5.89 8.48
N GLU A 96 5.28 4.81 8.98
CA GLU A 96 6.67 4.79 9.44
C GLU A 96 7.64 5.13 8.31
N VAL A 97 7.45 4.53 7.13
CA VAL A 97 8.28 4.77 5.94
C VAL A 97 8.10 6.18 5.39
N LEU A 98 6.87 6.68 5.29
CA LEU A 98 6.61 8.06 4.87
C LEU A 98 7.28 9.07 5.81
N LYS A 99 7.23 8.83 7.12
CA LYS A 99 7.93 9.64 8.12
C LYS A 99 9.45 9.58 7.92
N LYS A 100 10.01 8.38 7.69
CA LYS A 100 11.43 8.19 7.41
C LYS A 100 11.88 8.93 6.14
N TRP A 101 11.08 8.89 5.09
CA TRP A 101 11.33 9.59 3.82
C TRP A 101 10.97 11.08 3.85
N GLN A 102 10.44 11.58 4.97
CA GLN A 102 10.01 12.98 5.14
C GLN A 102 8.97 13.41 4.09
N VAL A 103 8.05 12.51 3.75
CA VAL A 103 6.95 12.76 2.80
C VAL A 103 5.66 13.03 3.58
N ASP A 104 5.01 14.17 3.32
CA ASP A 104 3.70 14.47 3.93
C ASP A 104 2.61 13.60 3.28
N PRO A 105 1.85 12.81 4.08
CA PRO A 105 0.72 12.04 3.55
C PRO A 105 -0.53 12.88 3.21
N ARG A 106 -0.54 14.21 3.44
CA ARG A 106 -1.72 15.08 3.31
C ARG A 106 -1.71 16.01 2.09
#